data_AF-A0A1F7XLY3-F1
#
_entry.id   AF-A0A1F7XLY3-F1
#
_cell.length_a   1.000
_cell.length_b   1.000
_cell.length_c   1.000
_cell.angle_alpha   90.00
_cell.angle_beta   90.00
_cell.angle_gamma   90.00
#
_symmetry.space_group_name_H-M   'P 1'
#
loop_
_entity.id
_entity.type
_entity.pdbx_description
1 polymer ?
#
loop_
_entity_poly.entity_id
_entity_poly.type
_entity_poly.pdbx_seq_one_letter_code
_entity_poly.pdbx_strand_id
1 'polypeptide(L)'
;MSKLYYDHLVVLDEVEAEIKKSTKTLEEKEELWKVVDETIHHRVMGCVLDKLPREHHEEFLHKFHKAPHDESLIDYLKEKAGENIEELIRQEIGNLAFELLQEIRGKK
;
A
#
# COMPACT_ATOMS: atom_id res chain seq x y z
N MET A 1 2.71 -0.43 11.71
CA MET A 1 2.52 -1.55 10.76
C MET A 1 1.53 -2.54 11.36
N SER A 2 0.24 -2.31 11.11
CA SER A 2 -0.72 -3.42 11.18
C SER A 2 -0.44 -4.30 9.97
N LYS A 3 -0.40 -5.63 10.12
CA LYS A 3 -0.36 -6.50 8.94
C LYS A 3 -1.60 -6.19 8.11
N LEU A 4 -1.41 -5.92 6.82
CA LEU A 4 -2.48 -5.71 5.87
C LEU A 4 -2.44 -6.80 4.81
N TYR A 5 -3.56 -7.01 4.14
CA TYR A 5 -3.67 -8.06 3.12
C TYR A 5 -2.66 -7.88 1.97
N TYR A 6 -2.15 -6.67 1.73
CA TYR A 6 -1.14 -6.37 0.71
C TYR A 6 0.29 -6.26 1.26
N ASP A 7 0.52 -6.48 2.56
CA ASP A 7 1.84 -6.35 3.20
C ASP A 7 2.90 -7.22 2.51
N HIS A 8 2.50 -8.41 2.02
CA HIS A 8 3.37 -9.31 1.27
C HIS A 8 3.73 -8.82 -0.15
N LEU A 9 2.95 -7.89 -0.71
CA LEU A 9 3.19 -7.28 -2.03
C LEU A 9 4.09 -6.05 -1.93
N VAL A 10 4.18 -5.46 -0.73
CA VAL A 10 4.93 -4.25 -0.44
C VAL A 10 6.42 -4.61 -0.32
N VAL A 11 7.17 -4.40 -1.40
CA VAL A 11 8.64 -4.52 -1.40
C VAL A 11 9.24 -3.13 -1.35
N LEU A 12 9.46 -2.62 -0.14
CA LEU A 12 10.00 -1.28 0.13
C LEU A 12 11.44 -1.30 0.64
N ASP A 13 12.17 -2.42 0.50
CA ASP A 13 13.56 -2.54 0.96
C ASP A 13 14.45 -1.37 0.48
N GLU A 14 14.28 -0.94 -0.78
CA GLU A 14 15.03 0.20 -1.31
C GLU A 14 14.64 1.52 -0.65
N VAL A 15 13.32 1.75 -0.44
CA VAL A 15 12.80 2.95 0.23
C VAL A 15 13.29 3.00 1.67
N GLU A 16 13.21 1.88 2.41
CA GLU A 16 13.71 1.80 3.78
C GLU A 16 15.22 2.09 3.84
N ALA A 17 16.00 1.52 2.92
CA ALA A 17 17.43 1.76 2.84
C ALA A 17 17.75 3.23 2.58
N GLU A 18 16.98 3.90 1.73
CA GLU A 18 17.18 5.31 1.39
C GLU A 18 16.70 6.26 2.50
N ILE A 19 15.57 5.97 3.13
CA ILE A 19 15.11 6.68 4.33
C ILE A 19 16.18 6.58 5.41
N LYS A 20 16.69 5.36 5.69
CA LYS A 20 17.74 5.15 6.69
C LYS A 20 19.04 5.91 6.40
N LYS A 21 19.38 6.13 5.13
CA LYS A 21 20.52 6.98 4.74
C LYS A 21 20.25 8.47 4.93
N SER A 22 19.01 8.88 4.73
CA SER A 22 18.58 10.29 4.76
C SER A 22 18.28 10.77 6.18
N THR A 23 17.83 9.88 7.06
CA THR A 23 17.50 10.16 8.47
C THR A 23 18.69 9.89 9.38
N LYS A 24 18.89 10.72 10.41
CA LYS A 24 19.96 10.54 11.39
C LYS A 24 19.49 9.85 12.66
N THR A 25 18.21 10.00 12.97
CA THR A 25 17.59 9.46 14.18
C THR A 25 16.54 8.41 13.85
N LEU A 26 16.23 7.56 14.83
CA LEU A 26 15.17 6.56 14.70
C LEU A 26 13.79 7.23 14.60
N GLU A 27 13.57 8.32 15.35
CA GLU A 27 12.32 9.10 15.28
C GLU A 27 12.04 9.63 13.88
N GLU A 28 13.01 10.28 13.22
CA GLU A 28 12.85 10.76 11.84
C GLU A 28 12.54 9.61 10.87
N LYS A 29 13.20 8.45 11.05
CA LYS A 29 12.93 7.25 10.25
C LYS A 29 11.49 6.79 10.45
N GLU A 30 11.03 6.70 11.69
CA GLU A 30 9.67 6.25 12.02
C GLU A 30 8.61 7.24 11.51
N GLU A 31 8.86 8.55 11.58
CA GLU A 31 7.96 9.56 11.02
C GLU A 31 7.85 9.44 9.51
N LEU A 32 8.98 9.40 8.78
CA LEU A 32 8.96 9.20 7.34
C LEU A 32 8.31 7.88 6.96
N TRP A 33 8.60 6.82 7.70
CA TRP A 33 8.00 5.52 7.46
C TRP A 33 6.49 5.52 7.68
N LYS A 34 5.98 6.20 8.70
CA LYS A 34 4.54 6.40 8.89
C LYS A 34 3.90 7.13 7.71
N VAL A 35 4.52 8.20 7.23
CA VAL A 35 4.01 8.94 6.07
C VAL A 35 3.94 8.04 4.84
N VAL A 36 4.97 7.22 4.60
CA VAL A 36 4.99 6.26 3.50
C VAL A 36 3.88 5.21 3.67
N ASP A 37 3.74 4.61 4.85
CA ASP A 37 2.71 3.61 5.16
C ASP A 37 1.29 4.18 4.96
N GLU A 38 1.01 5.38 5.47
CA GLU A 38 -0.27 6.07 5.30
C GLU A 38 -0.55 6.39 3.82
N THR A 39 0.48 6.83 3.08
CA THR A 39 0.34 7.14 1.65
C THR A 39 0.03 5.88 0.84
N ILE A 40 0.74 4.79 1.12
CA ILE A 40 0.48 3.48 0.50
C ILE A 40 -0.94 3.04 0.80
N HIS A 41 -1.34 3.08 2.06
CA HIS A 41 -2.67 2.66 2.48
C HIS A 41 -3.76 3.42 1.73
N HIS A 42 -3.62 4.74 1.66
CA HIS A 42 -4.59 5.58 0.96
C HIS A 42 -4.63 5.29 -0.55
N ARG A 43 -3.46 5.12 -1.20
CA ARG A 43 -3.39 4.81 -2.65
C ARG A 43 -3.99 3.44 -2.97
N VAL A 44 -3.63 2.43 -2.19
CA VAL A 44 -4.13 1.06 -2.35
C VAL A 44 -5.64 1.02 -2.13
N MET A 45 -6.14 1.62 -1.06
CA MET A 45 -7.58 1.69 -0.79
C MET A 45 -8.32 2.42 -1.92
N GLY A 46 -7.76 3.52 -2.43
CA GLY A 46 -8.30 4.24 -3.57
C GLY A 46 -8.37 3.38 -4.83
N CYS A 47 -7.28 2.71 -5.19
CA CYS A 47 -7.22 1.81 -6.35
C CYS A 47 -8.25 0.67 -6.25
N VAL A 48 -8.39 0.10 -5.05
CA VAL A 48 -9.34 -0.98 -4.79
C VAL A 48 -10.78 -0.50 -4.92
N LEU A 49 -11.14 0.63 -4.30
CA LEU A 49 -12.49 1.18 -4.38
C LEU A 49 -12.83 1.70 -5.78
N ASP A 50 -11.85 2.15 -6.57
CA ASP A 50 -12.07 2.58 -7.94
C ASP A 50 -12.40 1.39 -8.86
N LYS A 51 -11.71 0.26 -8.66
CA LYS A 51 -11.89 -0.96 -9.45
C LYS A 51 -13.07 -1.81 -8.99
N LEU A 52 -13.35 -1.82 -7.69
CA LEU A 52 -14.45 -2.57 -7.13
C LEU A 52 -15.78 -1.87 -7.49
N PRO A 53 -16.82 -2.60 -7.90
CA PRO A 53 -18.15 -2.02 -8.09
C PRO A 53 -18.69 -1.44 -6.78
N ARG A 54 -19.40 -0.31 -6.84
CA ARG A 54 -19.97 0.36 -5.65
C ARG A 54 -20.84 -0.56 -4.79
N GLU A 55 -21.54 -1.51 -5.42
CA GLU A 55 -22.38 -2.50 -4.74
C GLU A 55 -21.58 -3.43 -3.81
N HIS A 56 -20.29 -3.58 -4.05
CA HIS A 56 -19.38 -4.40 -3.24
C HIS A 56 -18.50 -3.57 -2.29
N HIS A 57 -18.55 -2.24 -2.36
CA HIS A 57 -17.75 -1.36 -1.49
C HIS A 57 -18.06 -1.58 -0.02
N GLU A 58 -19.34 -1.59 0.35
CA GLU A 58 -19.75 -1.79 1.75
C GLU A 58 -19.35 -3.17 2.28
N GLU A 59 -19.51 -4.21 1.47
CA GLU A 59 -19.15 -5.58 1.86
C GLU A 59 -17.63 -5.72 2.02
N PHE A 60 -16.86 -5.14 1.10
CA PHE A 60 -15.41 -5.09 1.20
C PHE A 60 -14.94 -4.33 2.45
N LEU A 61 -15.47 -3.13 2.68
CA LEU A 61 -15.13 -2.34 3.87
C LEU A 61 -15.48 -3.09 5.15
N HIS A 62 -16.62 -3.76 5.21
CA HIS A 62 -17.00 -4.55 6.37
C HIS A 62 -16.03 -5.72 6.62
N LYS A 63 -15.61 -6.44 5.57
CA LYS A 63 -14.59 -7.49 5.67
C LYS A 63 -13.23 -6.92 6.06
N PHE A 64 -12.82 -5.81 5.45
CA PHE A 64 -11.56 -5.12 5.74
C PHE A 64 -11.50 -4.65 7.20
N HIS A 65 -12.57 -4.04 7.72
CA HIS A 65 -12.67 -3.64 9.12
C HIS A 65 -12.61 -4.83 10.08
N LYS A 66 -13.15 -5.99 9.67
CA LYS A 66 -13.17 -7.20 10.50
C LYS A 66 -11.82 -7.91 10.52
N ALA A 67 -11.16 -8.01 9.37
CA ALA A 67 -9.90 -8.73 9.22
C ALA A 67 -9.04 -8.06 8.12
N PRO A 68 -8.32 -6.96 8.44
CA PRO A 68 -7.60 -6.17 7.44
C PRO A 68 -6.35 -6.87 6.87
N HIS A 69 -5.89 -7.95 7.51
CA HIS A 69 -4.77 -8.80 7.10
C HIS A 69 -5.21 -10.06 6.35
N ASP A 70 -6.51 -10.28 6.16
CA ASP A 70 -7.01 -11.53 5.62
C ASP A 70 -6.71 -11.60 4.12
N GLU A 71 -5.94 -12.62 3.71
CA GLU A 71 -5.60 -12.85 2.29
C GLU A 71 -6.86 -13.10 1.44
N SER A 72 -7.95 -13.58 2.06
CA SER A 72 -9.23 -13.74 1.36
C SER A 72 -9.84 -12.43 0.86
N LEU A 73 -9.37 -11.28 1.35
CA LEU A 73 -9.72 -9.98 0.78
C LEU A 73 -9.20 -9.83 -0.65
N ILE A 74 -7.98 -10.31 -0.93
CA ILE A 74 -7.43 -10.28 -2.29
C ILE A 74 -8.24 -11.20 -3.20
N ASP A 75 -8.54 -12.42 -2.75
CA ASP A 75 -9.36 -13.35 -3.54
C ASP A 75 -10.74 -12.77 -3.82
N TYR A 76 -11.38 -12.17 -2.81
CA TYR A 76 -12.66 -11.50 -2.97
C TYR A 76 -12.59 -10.36 -4.00
N LEU A 77 -11.57 -9.52 -3.91
CA LEU A 77 -11.36 -8.43 -4.85
C LEU A 77 -11.08 -8.95 -6.26
N LYS A 78 -10.29 -10.03 -6.43
CA LYS A 78 -10.05 -10.66 -7.73
C LYS A 78 -11.35 -11.22 -8.33
N GLU A 79 -12.16 -11.91 -7.53
CA GLU A 79 -13.44 -12.46 -8.00
C GLU A 79 -14.45 -11.37 -8.37
N LYS A 80 -14.51 -10.26 -7.61
CA LYS A 80 -15.50 -9.20 -7.80
C LYS A 80 -15.09 -8.11 -8.78
N ALA A 81 -13.82 -7.71 -8.77
CA ALA A 81 -13.30 -6.70 -9.69
C ALA A 81 -12.98 -7.31 -11.08
N GLY A 82 -12.79 -8.63 -11.18
CA GLY A 82 -12.53 -9.33 -12.45
C GLY A 82 -11.15 -9.06 -13.07
N GLU A 83 -10.43 -8.03 -12.61
CA GLU A 83 -9.04 -7.72 -12.94
C GLU A 83 -8.08 -8.26 -11.85
N ASN A 84 -6.80 -8.45 -12.21
CA ASN A 84 -5.74 -8.76 -11.25
C ASN A 84 -5.47 -7.56 -10.34
N ILE A 85 -6.36 -7.31 -9.38
CA ILE A 85 -6.25 -6.25 -8.38
C ILE A 85 -4.91 -6.32 -7.64
N GLU A 86 -4.38 -7.52 -7.43
CA GLU A 86 -3.07 -7.76 -6.81
C GLU A 86 -1.94 -7.16 -7.64
N GLU A 87 -1.96 -7.34 -8.97
CA GLU A 87 -0.97 -6.73 -9.86
C GLU A 87 -1.09 -5.21 -9.88
N LEU A 88 -2.32 -4.68 -9.89
CA LEU A 88 -2.57 -3.24 -9.83
C LEU A 88 -2.05 -2.62 -8.54
N ILE A 89 -2.36 -3.23 -7.39
CA ILE A 89 -1.86 -2.83 -6.08
C ILE A 89 -0.33 -2.86 -6.07
N ARG A 90 0.27 -3.95 -6.57
CA ARG A 90 1.73 -4.09 -6.66
C ARG A 90 2.35 -3.01 -7.55
N GLN A 91 1.75 -2.71 -8.70
CA GLN A 91 2.21 -1.64 -9.59
C GLN A 91 2.09 -0.27 -8.93
N GLU A 92 0.97 0.04 -8.28
CA GLU A 92 0.76 1.31 -7.61
C GLU A 92 1.72 1.53 -6.44
N ILE A 93 1.95 0.49 -5.63
CA ILE A 93 2.94 0.53 -4.54
C ILE A 93 4.35 0.70 -5.12
N GLY A 94 4.69 -0.04 -6.19
CA GLY A 94 6.00 0.08 -6.84
C GLY A 94 6.23 1.48 -7.44
N ASN A 95 5.21 2.06 -8.08
CA ASN A 95 5.24 3.43 -8.59
C ASN A 95 5.42 4.43 -7.45
N LEU A 96 4.66 4.29 -6.36
CA LEU A 96 4.81 5.15 -5.19
C LEU A 96 6.20 5.02 -4.58
N ALA A 97 6.70 3.80 -4.40
CA ALA A 97 8.03 3.53 -3.87
C ALA A 97 9.10 4.20 -4.74
N PHE A 98 8.96 4.12 -6.06
CA PHE A 98 9.85 4.79 -6.99
C PHE A 98 9.76 6.32 -6.88
N GLU A 99 8.55 6.88 -6.83
CA GLU A 99 8.32 8.33 -6.63
C GLU A 99 8.97 8.81 -5.32
N LEU A 100 8.69 8.12 -4.22
CA LEU A 100 9.30 8.38 -2.90
C LEU A 100 10.82 8.31 -2.97
N LEU A 101 11.39 7.29 -3.63
CA LEU A 101 12.83 7.19 -3.83
C LEU A 101 13.40 8.36 -4.62
N GLN A 102 12.72 8.84 -5.66
CA GLN A 102 13.15 10.02 -6.42
C GLN A 102 13.10 11.29 -5.57
N GLU A 103 12.03 11.46 -4.79
CA GLU A 103 11.88 12.61 -3.89
C GLU A 103 12.95 12.61 -2.80
N ILE A 104 13.19 11.47 -2.14
CA ILE A 104 14.23 11.31 -1.12
C ILE A 104 15.63 11.54 -1.71
N ARG A 105 15.88 11.05 -2.94
CA ARG A 105 17.15 11.26 -3.65
C ARG A 105 17.33 12.69 -4.17
N GLY A 106 16.30 13.53 -4.11
CA GLY A 106 16.36 14.92 -4.55
C GLY A 106 16.65 15.08 -6.05
N LYS A 107 16.34 14.08 -6.88
CA LYS A 107 16.47 14.21 -8.34
C LYS A 107 15.23 14.88 -8.90
N LYS A 108 15.29 16.22 -8.99
CA LYS A 108 14.37 17.05 -9.78
C LYS A 108 14.93 17.28 -11.17
#